data_AF-A0A2W5A1S6-F1
#
_entry.id   AF-A0A2W5A1S6-F1
#
_cell.length_a   1.000
_cell.length_b   1.000
_cell.length_c   1.000
_cell.angle_alpha   90.00
_cell.angle_beta   90.00
_cell.angle_gamma   90.00
#
_symmetry.space_group_name_H-M   'P 1'
#
loop_
_entity.id
_entity.type
_entity.pdbx_description
1 polymer ?
#
loop_
_entity_poly.entity_id
_entity_poly.type
_entity_poly.pdbx_seq_one_letter_code
_entity_poly.pdbx_strand_id
1 'polypeptide(L)'
;MIGAGDSKLCTVIALWVATPGLAAFLFYMAMTGAVIGIATKVLNKRKFVQNPKEGSWIARAQEGGVGVPYGIAICVGAIVSFYTLGYFSPTKLGLLAGAAEAAP
;
A
#
# COMPACT_ATOMS: atom_id res chain seq x y z
N MET A 1 -4.11 12.70 -11.34
CA MET A 1 -2.84 12.21 -11.91
C MET A 1 -2.15 11.38 -10.84
N ILE A 2 -1.61 10.21 -11.19
CA ILE A 2 -0.75 9.43 -10.29
C ILE A 2 0.58 10.18 -10.14
N GLY A 3 1.07 10.35 -8.91
CA GLY A 3 2.34 11.02 -8.66
C GLY A 3 3.50 10.19 -9.21
N ALA A 4 4.54 10.84 -9.74
CA ALA A 4 5.71 10.14 -10.27
C ALA A 4 6.38 9.19 -9.25
N GLY A 5 6.20 9.44 -7.95
CA GLY A 5 6.63 8.53 -6.88
C GLY A 5 5.78 7.26 -6.79
N ASP A 6 4.45 7.40 -6.80
CA ASP A 6 3.50 6.28 -6.70
C ASP A 6 3.67 5.30 -7.87
N SER A 7 3.85 5.82 -9.09
CA SER A 7 4.07 4.99 -10.27
C SER A 7 5.34 4.13 -10.14
N LYS A 8 6.43 4.73 -9.64
CA LYS A 8 7.70 4.01 -9.44
C LYS A 8 7.56 2.91 -8.40
N LEU A 9 6.91 3.20 -7.27
CA LEU A 9 6.64 2.22 -6.22
C LEU A 9 5.78 1.06 -6.74
N CYS A 10 4.68 1.34 -7.44
CA CYS A 10 3.86 0.30 -8.06
C CYS A 10 4.66 -0.59 -9.01
N THR A 11 5.49 0.00 -9.87
CA THR A 11 6.30 -0.78 -10.82
C THR A 11 7.28 -1.71 -10.11
N VAL A 12 8.01 -1.22 -9.09
CA VAL A 12 8.97 -2.05 -8.34
C VAL A 12 8.26 -3.19 -7.62
N ILE A 13 7.13 -2.92 -6.96
CA ILE A 13 6.37 -3.96 -6.27
C ILE A 13 5.80 -4.98 -7.26
N ALA A 14 5.22 -4.53 -8.38
CA ALA A 14 4.69 -5.41 -9.42
C ALA A 14 5.77 -6.34 -9.99
N LEU A 15 6.99 -5.83 -10.18
CA LEU A 15 8.12 -6.60 -10.66
C LEU A 15 8.63 -7.60 -9.61
N TRP A 16 8.55 -7.26 -8.33
CA TRP A 16 8.94 -8.12 -7.21
C TRP A 16 7.97 -9.27 -6.95
N VAL A 17 6.67 -8.99 -6.89
CA VAL A 17 5.64 -10.00 -6.62
C VAL A 17 5.44 -10.96 -7.80
N ALA A 18 5.91 -10.55 -8.99
CA ALA A 18 5.75 -11.24 -10.26
C ALA A 18 4.28 -11.64 -10.54
N THR A 19 4.04 -12.48 -11.53
CA THR A 19 2.70 -12.99 -11.88
C THR A 19 1.91 -13.61 -10.71
N PRO A 20 2.48 -14.42 -9.80
CA PRO A 20 1.70 -15.07 -8.75
C PRO A 20 1.15 -14.11 -7.70
N GLY A 21 1.84 -13.01 -7.40
CA GLY A 21 1.37 -12.02 -6.41
C GLY A 21 0.70 -10.79 -7.03
N LEU A 22 0.76 -10.61 -8.35
CA LEU A 22 0.25 -9.41 -9.02
C LEU A 22 -1.26 -9.24 -8.86
N ALA A 23 -2.04 -10.32 -8.96
CA ALA A 23 -3.50 -10.25 -8.82
C ALA A 23 -3.92 -9.80 -7.42
N ALA A 24 -3.30 -10.38 -6.38
CA ALA A 24 -3.52 -9.96 -5.00
C ALA A 24 -3.08 -8.50 -4.80
N PHE A 25 -1.91 -8.12 -5.31
CA PHE A 25 -1.38 -6.76 -5.21
C PHE A 25 -2.37 -5.72 -5.73
N LEU A 26 -2.78 -5.88 -6.99
CA LEU A 26 -3.67 -4.92 -7.64
C LEU A 26 -5.05 -4.88 -6.97
N PHE A 27 -5.59 -6.02 -6.57
CA PHE A 27 -6.90 -6.09 -5.93
C PHE A 27 -6.92 -5.38 -4.57
N TYR A 28 -5.98 -5.70 -3.68
CA TYR A 28 -5.94 -5.09 -2.35
C TYR A 28 -5.49 -3.63 -2.38
N MET A 29 -4.60 -3.27 -3.31
CA MET A 29 -4.24 -1.87 -3.56
C MET A 29 -5.47 -1.07 -4.02
N ALA A 30 -6.24 -1.58 -4.98
CA ALA A 30 -7.45 -0.91 -5.47
C ALA A 30 -8.52 -0.79 -4.38
N MET A 31 -8.77 -1.86 -3.60
CA MET A 31 -9.72 -1.81 -2.49
C MET A 31 -9.32 -0.79 -1.42
N THR A 32 -8.05 -0.80 -1.00
CA THR A 32 -7.55 0.15 0.00
C THR A 32 -7.59 1.58 -0.53
N GLY A 33 -7.22 1.77 -1.79
CA GLY A 33 -7.33 3.07 -2.47
C GLY A 33 -8.76 3.59 -2.55
N ALA A 34 -9.73 2.72 -2.82
CA ALA A 34 -11.15 3.06 -2.81
C ALA A 34 -11.62 3.48 -1.41
N VAL A 35 -11.24 2.75 -0.36
CA VAL A 35 -11.57 3.10 1.04
C VAL A 35 -11.00 4.48 1.41
N ILE A 36 -9.71 4.73 1.12
CA ILE A 36 -9.09 6.02 1.42
C ILE A 36 -9.72 7.14 0.57
N GLY A 37 -10.02 6.89 -0.70
CA GLY A 37 -10.68 7.87 -1.58
C GLY A 37 -12.07 8.25 -1.08
N ILE A 38 -12.88 7.27 -0.67
CA ILE A 38 -14.20 7.50 -0.06
C ILE A 38 -14.03 8.28 1.26
N ALA A 39 -13.10 7.86 2.12
CA ALA A 39 -12.83 8.56 3.39
C ALA A 39 -12.40 10.03 3.14
N THR A 40 -11.54 10.28 2.15
CA THR A 40 -11.15 11.64 1.74
C THR A 40 -12.37 12.47 1.36
N LYS A 41 -13.23 11.90 0.50
CA LYS A 41 -14.43 12.59 0.00
C LYS A 41 -15.43 12.88 1.12
N VAL A 42 -15.57 11.97 2.09
CA VAL A 42 -16.41 12.16 3.28
C VAL A 42 -15.84 13.28 4.16
N LEU A 43 -14.53 13.29 4.43
CA LEU A 43 -13.85 14.33 5.20
C LEU A 43 -13.90 15.70 4.53
N ASN A 44 -13.88 15.73 3.20
CA ASN A 44 -14.03 16.96 2.42
C ASN A 44 -15.45 17.54 2.56
N LYS A 45 -16.49 16.70 2.52
CA LYS A 45 -17.89 17.13 2.68
C LYS A 45 -18.29 17.46 4.12
N ARG A 46 -17.69 16.79 5.10
CA ARG A 46 -18.02 16.94 6.52
C ARG A 46 -16.71 17.19 7.27
N LYS A 47 -16.54 18.40 7.82
CA LYS A 47 -15.42 18.69 8.73
C LYS A 47 -15.64 17.95 10.06
N PHE A 48 -15.37 16.65 10.07
CA PHE A 48 -15.64 15.77 11.20
C PHE A 48 -14.57 15.90 12.29
N VAL A 49 -13.33 16.22 11.91
CA VAL A 49 -12.22 16.40 12.85
C VAL A 49 -12.09 17.89 13.17
N GLN A 50 -12.35 18.26 14.42
CA GLN A 50 -12.32 19.68 14.84
C GLN A 50 -10.91 20.22 15.06
N ASN A 51 -9.92 19.34 15.28
CA ASN A 51 -8.53 19.75 15.54
C ASN A 51 -7.52 18.81 14.84
N PRO A 52 -7.53 18.72 13.49
CA PRO A 52 -6.56 17.91 12.79
C PRO A 52 -5.15 18.50 12.98
N LYS A 53 -4.14 17.64 13.14
CA LYS A 53 -2.74 18.08 13.23
C LYS A 53 -2.37 18.90 11.99
N GLU A 54 -1.84 20.11 12.18
CA GLU A 54 -1.44 21.00 11.08
C GLU A 54 -0.52 20.26 10.09
N GLY A 55 -0.81 20.40 8.80
CA GLY A 55 -0.09 19.73 7.72
C GLY A 55 -0.47 18.25 7.49
N SER A 56 -1.33 17.65 8.32
CA SER A 56 -1.84 16.29 8.09
C SER A 56 -2.69 16.20 6.82
N TRP A 57 -2.67 15.04 6.17
CA TRP A 57 -3.59 14.73 5.08
C TRP A 57 -5.05 14.99 5.46
N ILE A 58 -5.43 14.74 6.72
CA ILE A 58 -6.79 14.95 7.23
C ILE A 58 -7.14 16.45 7.21
N ALA A 59 -6.23 17.31 7.67
CA ALA A 59 -6.40 18.77 7.62
C ALA A 59 -6.55 19.23 6.15
N ARG A 60 -5.66 18.76 5.27
CA ARG A 60 -5.71 19.10 3.84
C ARG A 60 -6.99 18.58 3.16
N ALA A 61 -7.46 17.39 3.52
CA ALA A 61 -8.70 16.82 2.99
C ALA A 61 -9.94 17.63 3.41
N GLN A 62 -9.97 18.13 4.65
CA GLN A 62 -11.03 19.00 5.16
C GLN A 62 -10.99 20.43 4.61
N GLU A 63 -9.82 20.90 4.19
CA GLU A 63 -9.60 22.20 3.51
C GLU A 63 -9.93 22.16 2.01
N GLY A 64 -10.35 21.00 1.47
CA GLY A 64 -10.64 20.84 0.05
C GLY A 64 -9.45 20.39 -0.80
N GLY A 65 -8.31 20.10 -0.19
CA GLY A 65 -7.09 19.63 -0.85
C GLY A 65 -7.22 18.23 -1.48
N VAL A 66 -6.49 18.01 -2.57
CA VAL A 66 -6.61 16.83 -3.46
C VAL A 66 -5.56 15.73 -3.18
N GLY A 67 -4.74 15.87 -2.14
CA GLY A 67 -3.61 14.97 -1.89
C GLY A 67 -3.99 13.71 -1.11
N VAL A 68 -4.51 12.67 -1.76
CA VAL A 68 -4.79 11.36 -1.12
C VAL A 68 -3.48 10.59 -0.89
N PRO A 69 -3.26 9.95 0.28
CA PRO A 69 -2.05 9.19 0.57
C PRO A 69 -2.09 7.81 -0.11
N TYR A 70 -1.96 7.79 -1.44
CA TYR A 70 -1.98 6.57 -2.25
C TYR A 70 -0.87 5.58 -1.87
N GLY A 71 0.27 6.07 -1.38
CA GLY A 71 1.35 5.23 -0.85
C GLY A 71 0.88 4.23 0.22
N ILE A 72 -0.12 4.58 1.04
CA ILE A 72 -0.68 3.65 2.04
C ILE A 72 -1.38 2.48 1.34
N ALA A 73 -2.17 2.75 0.30
CA ALA A 73 -2.84 1.71 -0.46
C ALA A 73 -1.85 0.78 -1.16
N ILE A 74 -0.76 1.34 -1.71
CA ILE A 74 0.31 0.58 -2.35
C ILE A 74 1.01 -0.33 -1.33
N CYS A 75 1.38 0.20 -0.16
CA CYS A 75 2.02 -0.58 0.90
C CYS A 75 1.13 -1.73 1.40
N VAL A 76 -0.17 -1.48 1.59
CA VAL A 76 -1.12 -2.52 2.01
C VAL A 76 -1.22 -3.63 0.95
N GLY A 77 -1.35 -3.25 -0.33
CA GLY A 77 -1.34 -4.22 -1.43
C GLY A 77 -0.06 -5.06 -1.47
N ALA A 78 1.10 -4.44 -1.23
CA ALA A 78 2.39 -5.12 -1.20
C ALA A 78 2.47 -6.15 -0.05
N ILE A 79 2.08 -5.75 1.16
CA ILE A 79 2.09 -6.62 2.35
C ILE A 79 1.22 -7.86 2.13
N VAL A 80 0.00 -7.68 1.64
CA VAL A 80 -0.92 -8.80 1.39
C VAL A 80 -0.39 -9.74 0.31
N SER A 81 0.28 -9.18 -0.71
CA SER A 81 0.92 -9.98 -1.76
C SER A 81 2.09 -10.79 -1.24
N PHE A 82 2.93 -10.21 -0.37
CA PHE A 82 4.02 -10.94 0.27
C PHE A 82 3.51 -12.06 1.18
N TYR A 83 2.41 -11.81 1.89
CA TYR A 83 1.74 -12.83 2.68
C TYR A 83 1.22 -13.98 1.79
N THR A 84 0.55 -13.65 0.69
CA THR A 84 0.01 -14.62 -0.28
C THR A 84 1.11 -15.46 -0.92
N LEU A 85 2.26 -14.85 -1.21
CA LEU A 85 3.44 -15.51 -1.76
C LEU A 85 4.19 -16.38 -0.73
N GLY A 86 3.80 -16.32 0.55
CA GLY A 86 4.45 -17.08 1.61
C GLY A 86 5.86 -16.61 1.90
N TYR A 87 6.17 -15.33 1.67
CA TYR A 87 7.49 -14.75 2.03
C TYR A 87 7.79 -14.92 3.53
N PHE A 88 6.78 -15.03 4.37
CA PHE A 88 6.91 -15.28 5.82
C PHE A 88 7.07 -16.75 6.20
N SER A 89 7.13 -17.68 5.22
CA SER A 89 7.37 -19.09 5.49
C SER A 89 8.81 -19.33 5.94
N PRO A 90 9.08 -20.09 7.03
CA PRO A 90 10.42 -20.37 7.53
C PRO A 90 11.37 -20.93 6.45
N THR A 91 10.84 -21.76 5.54
CA THR A 91 11.61 -22.39 4.47
C THR A 91 12.09 -21.37 3.43
N LYS A 92 11.22 -20.41 3.06
CA LYS A 92 11.58 -19.33 2.12
C LYS A 92 12.46 -18.28 2.78
N LEU A 93 12.21 -17.96 4.05
CA LEU A 93 13.10 -17.08 4.83
C LEU A 93 14.50 -17.69 4.95
N GLY A 94 14.61 -18.99 5.24
CA GLY A 94 15.89 -19.70 5.29
C GLY A 94 16.61 -19.68 3.94
N LEU A 95 15.89 -19.87 2.84
CA LEU A 95 16.44 -19.75 1.49
C LEU A 95 16.95 -18.33 1.19
N LEU A 96 16.19 -17.29 1.55
CA LEU A 96 16.56 -15.89 1.34
C LEU A 96 17.67 -15.41 2.28
N ALA A 97 17.77 -15.99 3.47
CA ALA A 97 18.82 -15.72 4.45
C ALA A 97 20.12 -16.50 4.17
N GLY A 98 20.15 -17.33 3.12
CA GLY A 98 21.31 -18.18 2.78
C GLY A 98 21.52 -19.37 3.72
N ALA A 99 20.55 -19.69 4.58
CA ALA A 99 20.63 -20.79 5.55
C ALA A 99 20.35 -22.18 4.92
N ALA A 100 20.01 -22.25 3.62
CA ALA A 100 19.69 -23.49 2.93
C ALA A 100 20.91 -24.34 2.55
N GLU A 101 22.15 -23.85 2.74
CA GLU A 101 23.37 -24.60 2.40
C GLU A 101 23.85 -25.54 3.53
N ALA A 102 23.09 -25.66 4.61
CA ALA A 102 23.37 -26.56 5.72
C ALA A 102 22.18 -27.48 6.05
N ALA A 103 21.78 -28.32 5.10
CA ALA A 103 21.05 -29.55 5.41
C ALA A 103 21.71 -30.71 4.66
N PRO A 104 22.08 -31.81 5.35
CA PRO A 104 22.76 -32.97 4.76
C PRO A 104 21.88 -33.75 3.78
#